data_AF-A0A968X328-F1
#
_entry.id   AF-A0A968X328-F1
#
_cell.length_a   1.000
_cell.length_b   1.000
_cell.length_c   1.000
_cell.angle_alpha   90.00
_cell.angle_beta   90.00
_cell.angle_gamma   90.00
#
_symmetry.space_group_name_H-M   'P 1'
#
loop_
_entity.id
_entity.type
_entity.pdbx_description
1 polymer ?
#
loop_
_entity_poly.entity_id
_entity_poly.type
_entity_poly.pdbx_seq_one_letter_code
_entity_poly.pdbx_strand_id
1 'polypeptide(L)'
;MVGIEVPNTSTSMVDLKSLMQGEDFRTLSGKTPLAFALGRDVSGGAVNADLGRMPHVLIAGTTGAGKSVCISAITVCLAMNNRPRGLEDGDDRPEDGGTDALCRVAAHHR
;
A
#
# COMPACT_ATOMS: atom_id res chain seq x y z
N MET A 1 17.60 24.60 -8.69
CA MET A 1 16.76 23.96 -9.73
C MET A 1 15.33 23.98 -9.22
N VAL A 2 14.41 24.57 -9.97
CA VAL A 2 12.98 24.61 -9.61
C VAL A 2 12.27 23.55 -10.44
N GLY A 3 11.60 22.59 -9.79
CA GLY A 3 10.78 21.59 -10.47
C GLY A 3 9.35 22.11 -10.63
N ILE A 4 8.83 22.11 -11.86
CA ILE A 4 7.42 22.41 -12.14
C ILE A 4 6.76 21.07 -12.43
N GLU A 5 5.81 20.67 -11.59
CA GLU A 5 5.00 19.48 -11.80
C GLU A 5 3.81 19.84 -12.69
N VAL A 6 3.73 19.22 -13.86
CA VAL A 6 2.60 19.39 -14.78
C VAL A 6 1.70 18.16 -14.63
N PRO A 7 0.42 18.32 -14.22
CA PRO A 7 -0.47 17.19 -14.04
C PRO A 7 -0.65 16.44 -15.36
N ASN A 8 -0.65 15.12 -15.29
CA ASN A 8 -0.85 14.29 -16.47
C ASN A 8 -2.29 14.45 -16.99
N THR A 9 -2.47 14.48 -18.31
CA THR A 9 -3.78 14.69 -18.94
C THR A 9 -4.74 13.53 -18.67
N SER A 10 -4.20 12.35 -18.35
CA SER A 10 -4.94 11.17 -17.90
C SER A 10 -4.37 10.65 -16.59
N THR A 11 -5.21 10.52 -15.56
CA THR A 11 -4.81 9.90 -14.30
C THR A 11 -4.68 8.38 -14.48
N SER A 12 -3.56 7.82 -14.03
CA SER A 12 -3.36 6.37 -14.00
C SER A 12 -3.86 5.81 -12.67
N MET A 13 -4.70 4.78 -12.72
CA MET A 13 -5.06 4.05 -11.49
C MET A 13 -3.84 3.29 -10.96
N VAL A 14 -3.71 3.27 -9.62
CA VAL A 14 -2.66 2.53 -8.93
C VAL A 14 -3.30 1.38 -8.17
N ASP A 15 -2.95 0.16 -8.56
CA ASP A 15 -3.47 -1.06 -7.93
C ASP A 15 -2.60 -1.48 -6.75
N LEU A 16 -3.22 -1.57 -5.57
CA LEU A 16 -2.54 -1.97 -4.34
C LEU A 16 -1.92 -3.36 -4.43
N LYS A 17 -2.59 -4.32 -5.07
CA LYS A 17 -2.08 -5.68 -5.30
C LYS A 17 -0.78 -5.67 -6.11
N SER A 18 -0.70 -4.85 -7.15
CA SER A 18 0.51 -4.71 -7.96
C SER A 18 1.69 -4.22 -7.13
N LEU A 19 1.45 -3.28 -6.20
CA LEU A 19 2.49 -2.80 -5.29
C LEU A 19 2.94 -3.89 -4.30
N MET A 20 1.99 -4.63 -3.71
CA MET A 20 2.29 -5.67 -2.73
C MET A 20 2.99 -6.90 -3.34
N GLN A 21 2.71 -7.21 -4.61
CA GLN A 21 3.39 -8.28 -5.35
C GLN A 21 4.78 -7.86 -5.85
N GLY A 22 5.09 -6.56 -5.85
CA GLY A 22 6.38 -6.02 -6.24
C GLY A 22 7.52 -6.50 -5.35
N GLU A 23 8.70 -6.67 -5.96
CA GLU A 23 9.91 -7.13 -5.27
C GLU A 23 10.32 -6.21 -4.11
N ASP A 24 10.19 -4.89 -4.31
CA ASP A 24 10.48 -3.88 -3.29
C ASP A 24 9.65 -4.08 -2.03
N PHE A 25 8.34 -4.33 -2.20
CA PHE A 25 7.45 -4.56 -1.08
C PHE A 25 7.71 -5.91 -0.42
N ARG A 26 7.88 -6.98 -1.21
CA ARG A 26 8.18 -8.33 -0.70
C ARG A 26 9.47 -8.35 0.13
N THR A 27 10.48 -7.61 -0.33
CA THR A 27 11.75 -7.46 0.39
C THR A 27 11.57 -6.68 1.69
N LEU A 28 10.75 -5.62 1.68
CA LEU A 28 10.47 -4.82 2.88
C LEU A 28 9.63 -5.61 3.89
N SER A 29 8.54 -6.25 3.47
CA SER A 29 7.66 -7.04 4.34
C SER A 29 8.35 -8.28 4.93
N GLY A 30 9.38 -8.81 4.26
CA GLY A 30 10.26 -9.83 4.83
C GLY A 30 11.15 -9.33 5.98
N LYS A 31 11.37 -8.02 6.10
CA LYS A 31 12.21 -7.40 7.14
C LYS A 31 11.41 -6.83 8.30
N THR A 32 10.20 -6.33 8.05
CA THR A 32 9.36 -5.68 9.06
C THR A 32 7.89 -6.10 8.93
N PRO A 33 7.23 -6.49 10.04
CA PRO A 33 5.80 -6.77 10.04
C PRO A 33 4.96 -5.52 9.75
N LEU A 34 5.53 -4.32 9.95
CA LEU A 34 4.83 -3.04 9.84
C LEU A 34 5.02 -2.36 8.47
N ALA A 35 5.37 -3.13 7.44
CA ALA A 35 5.47 -2.66 6.07
C ALA A 35 4.09 -2.36 5.46
N PHE A 36 3.96 -1.24 4.76
CA PHE A 36 2.77 -0.88 3.99
C PHE A 36 3.13 -0.15 2.68
N ALA A 37 2.27 -0.29 1.67
CA ALA A 37 2.43 0.35 0.37
C ALA A 37 1.61 1.66 0.32
N LEU A 38 2.21 2.73 -0.22
CA LEU A 38 1.59 4.06 -0.31
C LEU A 38 1.07 4.37 -1.72
N GLY A 39 1.77 3.95 -2.76
CA GLY A 39 1.42 4.29 -4.13
C GLY A 39 2.61 4.24 -5.08
N ARG A 40 2.54 5.08 -6.10
CA ARG A 40 3.64 5.31 -7.05
C ARG A 40 4.08 6.77 -6.99
N ASP A 41 5.36 7.02 -7.21
CA ASP A 41 5.89 8.36 -7.38
C ASP A 41 5.62 8.91 -8.80
N VAL A 42 6.06 10.13 -9.08
CA VAL A 42 5.91 10.80 -10.39
C VAL A 42 6.67 10.09 -11.52
N SER A 43 7.62 9.21 -11.19
CA SER A 43 8.37 8.39 -12.15
C SER A 43 7.72 7.00 -12.36
N GLY A 44 6.65 6.70 -11.63
CA GLY A 44 5.97 5.40 -11.64
C GLY A 44 6.58 4.35 -10.71
N GLY A 45 7.63 4.70 -9.96
CA GLY A 45 8.30 3.83 -8.99
C GLY A 45 7.40 3.54 -7.80
N ALA A 46 7.44 2.31 -7.28
CA ALA A 46 6.63 1.91 -6.13
C ALA A 46 7.15 2.60 -4.84
N VAL A 47 6.24 3.15 -4.05
CA VAL A 47 6.56 3.79 -2.77
C VAL A 47 6.03 2.91 -1.64
N ASN A 48 6.95 2.37 -0.86
CA ASN A 48 6.68 1.51 0.30
C ASN A 48 7.30 2.12 1.56
N ALA A 49 6.66 1.91 2.71
CA ALA A 49 7.09 2.47 3.99
C ALA A 49 6.99 1.44 5.12
N ASP A 50 7.71 1.70 6.21
CA ASP A 50 7.74 0.86 7.41
C ASP A 50 7.32 1.71 8.61
N LEU A 51 6.18 1.36 9.23
CA LEU A 51 5.66 2.06 10.40
C LEU A 51 6.58 1.89 11.61
N GLY A 52 7.39 0.83 11.68
CA GLY A 52 8.37 0.64 12.76
C GLY A 52 9.46 1.72 12.76
N ARG A 53 9.80 2.27 11.59
CA ARG A 53 10.73 3.40 11.45
C ARG A 53 10.03 4.76 11.57
N MET A 54 8.71 4.79 11.42
CA MET A 54 7.85 5.97 11.51
C MET A 54 6.72 5.70 12.51
N PRO A 55 7.03 5.69 13.82
CA PRO A 55 6.11 5.17 14.85
C PRO A 55 4.80 5.96 14.97
N HIS A 56 4.73 7.15 14.39
CA HIS A 56 3.53 7.97 14.29
C HIS A 56 3.37 8.47 12.86
N VAL A 57 2.16 8.33 12.33
CA VAL A 57 1.80 8.80 10.98
C VAL A 57 0.59 9.72 11.11
N LEU A 58 0.67 10.90 10.49
CA LEU A 58 -0.41 11.87 10.38
C LEU A 58 -0.95 11.87 8.95
N ILE A 59 -2.23 11.56 8.77
CA ILE A 59 -2.92 11.61 7.47
C ILE A 59 -3.93 12.75 7.52
N ALA A 60 -3.70 13.81 6.73
CA ALA A 60 -4.54 15.01 6.69
C ALA A 60 -4.86 15.42 5.24
N GLY A 61 -5.90 16.23 5.05
CA GLY A 61 -6.38 16.67 3.73
C GLY A 61 -7.90 16.86 3.66
N THR A 62 -8.44 17.27 2.52
CA THR A 62 -9.87 17.60 2.31
C THR A 62 -10.73 16.38 1.95
N THR A 63 -12.06 16.50 2.02
CA THR A 63 -12.98 15.43 1.57
C THR A 63 -12.78 15.16 0.09
N GLY A 64 -12.77 13.88 -0.30
CA GLY A 64 -12.45 13.46 -1.65
C GLY A 64 -10.98 13.05 -1.83
N ALA A 65 -10.03 13.67 -1.10
CA ALA A 65 -8.56 13.53 -1.24
C ALA A 65 -7.96 12.11 -1.18
N GLY A 66 -8.77 11.07 -1.02
CA GLY A 66 -8.30 9.69 -0.92
C GLY A 66 -7.78 9.31 0.47
N LYS A 67 -8.01 10.12 1.51
CA LYS A 67 -7.55 9.81 2.88
C LYS A 67 -8.09 8.49 3.42
N SER A 68 -9.39 8.24 3.29
CA SER A 68 -10.02 6.99 3.76
C SER A 68 -9.48 5.79 2.97
N VAL A 69 -9.26 5.96 1.67
CA VAL A 69 -8.66 4.97 0.77
C VAL A 69 -7.23 4.64 1.23
N CYS A 70 -6.44 5.66 1.58
CA CYS A 70 -5.09 5.51 2.13
C CYS A 70 -5.09 4.73 3.47
N ILE A 71 -5.99 5.07 4.39
CA ILE A 71 -6.10 4.35 5.68
C ILE A 71 -6.49 2.89 5.46
N SER A 72 -7.43 2.61 4.56
CA SER A 72 -7.82 1.26 4.19
C SER A 72 -6.65 0.49 3.57
N ALA A 73 -5.87 1.11 2.67
CA ALA A 73 -4.68 0.49 2.08
C ALA A 73 -3.66 0.08 3.15
N ILE A 74 -3.34 0.98 4.09
CA ILE A 74 -2.42 0.70 5.20
C ILE A 74 -2.95 -0.46 6.05
N THR A 75 -4.23 -0.42 6.41
CA THR A 75 -4.87 -1.47 7.23
C THR A 75 -4.77 -2.84 6.56
N VAL A 76 -5.03 -2.89 5.24
CA VAL A 76 -4.96 -4.13 4.45
C VAL A 76 -3.53 -4.64 4.37
N CYS A 77 -2.54 -3.78 4.09
CA CYS A 77 -1.13 -4.21 4.07
C CYS A 77 -0.71 -4.80 5.41
N LEU A 78 -1.09 -4.17 6.52
CA LEU A 78 -0.76 -4.66 7.86
C LEU A 78 -1.48 -5.97 8.17
N ALA A 79 -2.76 -6.12 7.84
CA ALA A 79 -3.50 -7.35 8.07
C ALA A 79 -2.96 -8.52 7.23
N MET A 80 -2.58 -8.28 5.97
CA MET A 80 -2.03 -9.31 5.09
C MET A 80 -0.61 -9.71 5.50
N ASN A 81 0.19 -8.78 6.04
CA ASN A 81 1.54 -9.07 6.50
C ASN A 81 1.57 -9.71 7.89
N ASN A 82 0.53 -9.52 8.71
CA ASN A 82 0.46 -10.00 10.08
C ASN A 82 -0.71 -10.95 10.26
N ARG A 83 -0.42 -12.25 10.22
CA ARG A 83 -1.42 -13.27 10.55
C ARG A 83 -1.95 -13.05 11.98
N PRO A 84 -3.27 -13.18 12.21
CA PRO A 84 -3.82 -13.12 13.56
C PRO A 84 -3.24 -14.26 14.40
N ARG A 85 -2.68 -13.93 15.58
CA ARG A 85 -2.21 -14.91 16.56
C ARG A 85 -3.42 -15.66 17.12
N GLY A 86 -3.71 -16.83 16.58
CA GLY A 86 -4.85 -17.66 16.97
C GLY A 86 -5.24 -18.74 15.96
N LEU A 87 -4.64 -18.73 14.76
CA LEU A 87 -4.78 -19.79 13.76
C LEU A 87 -3.46 -20.56 13.71
N GLU A 88 -3.32 -21.54 14.60
CA GLU A 88 -2.23 -22.53 14.59
C GLU A 88 -2.54 -23.58 13.53
N ASP A 89 -2.31 -23.25 12.25
CA ASP A 89 -2.27 -24.28 11.22
C ASP A 89 -1.07 -24.04 10.31
N GLY A 90 -0.28 -25.10 10.13
CA GLY A 90 1.01 -25.11 9.46
C GLY A 90 0.90 -24.80 7.97
N ASP A 91 0.95 -23.51 7.65
CA ASP A 91 1.00 -23.03 6.28
C ASP A 91 2.37 -22.41 5.99
N ASP A 92 3.27 -23.26 5.49
CA ASP A 92 4.43 -22.92 4.66
C ASP A 92 3.92 -22.09 3.48
N ARG A 93 4.28 -20.79 3.39
CA ARG A 93 3.78 -19.84 2.37
C ARG A 93 3.67 -20.52 0.99
N PRO A 94 2.49 -20.57 0.35
CA PRO A 94 2.12 -19.53 -0.62
C PRO A 94 0.58 -19.37 -0.83
N GLU A 95 0.00 -18.21 -0.52
CA GLU A 95 -1.42 -17.94 -0.81
C GLU A 95 -1.55 -16.72 -1.74
N ASP A 96 -1.30 -16.94 -3.04
CA ASP A 96 -1.51 -15.98 -4.13
C ASP A 96 -3.01 -15.80 -4.51
N GLY A 97 -3.96 -16.31 -3.69
CA GLY A 97 -5.38 -16.43 -4.03
C GLY A 97 -6.37 -15.47 -3.35
N GLY A 98 -5.99 -14.77 -2.27
CA GLY A 98 -6.95 -14.02 -1.43
C GLY A 98 -7.13 -12.52 -1.73
N THR A 99 -6.44 -11.98 -2.74
CA THR A 99 -6.27 -10.51 -2.89
C THR A 99 -7.36 -9.83 -3.75
N ASP A 100 -8.24 -10.59 -4.40
CA ASP A 100 -9.14 -10.06 -5.44
C ASP A 100 -10.28 -9.18 -4.92
N ALA A 101 -10.75 -9.40 -3.67
CA ALA A 101 -11.84 -8.61 -3.10
C ALA A 101 -11.43 -7.21 -2.62
N LEU A 102 -10.13 -6.98 -2.37
CA LEU A 102 -9.59 -5.73 -1.81
C LEU A 102 -8.79 -4.89 -2.82
N CYS A 103 -8.58 -5.38 -4.03
CA CYS A 103 -7.66 -4.80 -5.01
C CYS A 103 -8.15 -3.48 -5.65
N ARG A 104 -9.41 -3.09 -5.49
CA ARG A 104 -9.97 -1.84 -6.05
C ARG A 104 -9.87 -0.63 -5.11
N VAL A 105 -8.82 -0.57 -4.28
CA VAL A 105 -8.47 0.63 -3.52
C VAL A 105 -7.76 1.61 -4.47
N ALA A 106 -8.42 1.94 -5.58
CA ALA A 106 -7.97 2.97 -6.50
C ALA A 106 -8.81 4.22 -6.25
N ALA A 107 -8.07 5.28 -5.92
CA ALA A 107 -8.50 6.66 -5.75
C ALA A 107 -9.71 7.03 -6.62
N HIS A 108 -10.91 6.97 -6.04
CA HIS A 108 -12.07 7.61 -6.61
C HIS A 108 -12.00 9.09 -6.23
N HIS A 109 -11.24 9.85 -7.00
CA HIS A 109 -11.46 11.28 -7.14
C HIS A 109 -12.19 11.49 -8.46
N ARG A 110 -13.47 11.84 -8.37
CA ARG A 110 -14.04 12.74 -9.38
C ARG A 110 -13.34 14.10 -9.26
#